data_AF-A0A1W9YMJ2-F1
#
_entry.id   AF-A0A1W9YMJ2-F1
#
_cell.length_a   1.000
_cell.length_b   1.000
_cell.length_c   1.000
_cell.angle_alpha   90.00
_cell.angle_beta   90.00
_cell.angle_gamma   90.00
#
_symmetry.space_group_name_H-M   'P 1'
#
loop_
_entity.id
_entity.type
_entity.pdbx_description
1 polymer ?
#
loop_
_entity_poly.entity_id
_entity_poly.type
_entity_poly.pdbx_seq_one_letter_code
_entity_poly.pdbx_strand_id
1 'polypeptide(L)' 'IAPSEVLAMDPQQRLMLEVSWEALEHAGIDPLSLRGSATGVYTGIFAASYGNRDTGGLQGYGLTGTSISV' A
#
# COMPACT_ATOMS: atom_id res chain seq x y z
N ILE A 1 -3.12 -3.95 11.44
CA ILE A 1 -4.08 -3.05 10.77
C ILE A 1 -5.34 -2.99 11.62
N ALA A 2 -5.56 -1.88 12.33
CA ALA A 2 -6.77 -1.61 13.08
C ALA A 2 -7.92 -1.18 12.14
N PRO A 3 -9.21 -1.36 12.51
CA PRO A 3 -10.34 -1.06 11.63
C PRO A 3 -10.40 0.39 11.10
N SER A 4 -9.96 1.35 11.92
CA SER A 4 -9.84 2.76 11.53
C SER A 4 -8.71 2.99 10.51
N GLU A 5 -7.64 2.19 10.56
CA GLU A 5 -6.54 2.26 9.59
C GLU A 5 -6.99 1.72 8.23
N VAL A 6 -7.82 0.67 8.18
CA VAL A 6 -8.38 0.12 6.94
C VAL A 6 -9.15 1.19 6.16
N LEU A 7 -9.96 2.00 6.85
CA LEU A 7 -10.78 3.05 6.22
C LEU A 7 -9.97 4.24 5.71
N ALA A 8 -8.80 4.50 6.29
CA ALA A 8 -7.90 5.58 5.90
C ALA A 8 -6.89 5.18 4.80
N MET A 9 -6.72 3.88 4.52
CA MET A 9 -5.84 3.40 3.46
C MET A 9 -6.47 3.58 2.08
N ASP A 10 -5.70 4.14 1.15
CA ASP A 10 -6.05 4.17 -0.28
C ASP A 10 -6.35 2.74 -0.76
N PRO A 11 -7.53 2.46 -1.34
CA PRO A 11 -7.88 1.17 -1.93
C PRO A 11 -6.83 0.66 -2.93
N GLN A 12 -6.16 1.55 -3.66
CA GLN A 12 -5.08 1.18 -4.58
C GLN A 12 -3.89 0.58 -3.83
N GLN A 13 -3.53 1.11 -2.66
CA GLN A 13 -2.47 0.55 -1.83
C GLN A 13 -2.86 -0.80 -1.20
N ARG A 14 -4.13 -0.97 -0.81
CA ARG A 14 -4.63 -2.25 -0.29
C ARG A 14 -4.59 -3.35 -1.35
N LEU A 15 -5.14 -3.06 -2.54
CA LEU A 15 -5.11 -4.00 -3.66
C LEU A 15 -3.67 -4.34 -4.04
N MET A 16 -2.76 -3.35 -4.08
CA MET A 16 -1.35 -3.59 -4.36
C MET A 16 -0.72 -4.59 -3.37
N LEU A 17 -0.98 -4.47 -2.07
CA LEU A 17 -0.45 -5.39 -1.07
C LEU A 17 -1.02 -6.80 -1.23
N GLU A 18 -2.31 -6.92 -1.53
CA GLU A 18 -2.97 -8.21 -1.76
C GLU A 18 -2.40 -8.91 -2.99
N VAL A 19 -2.37 -8.25 -4.15
CA VAL A 19 -1.83 -8.86 -5.38
C VAL A 19 -0.33 -9.14 -5.29
N SER A 20 0.42 -8.34 -4.53
CA SER A 20 1.84 -8.62 -4.28
C SER A 20 2.03 -9.88 -3.45
N TRP A 21 1.17 -10.11 -2.45
CA TRP A 21 1.19 -11.33 -1.65
C TRP A 21 0.83 -12.55 -2.51
N GLU A 22 -0.26 -12.48 -3.27
CA GLU A 22 -0.69 -13.54 -4.18
C GLU A 22 0.39 -13.86 -5.23
N ALA A 23 1.07 -12.85 -5.77
CA ALA A 23 2.15 -13.06 -6.73
C ALA A 23 3.33 -13.83 -6.14
N LEU A 24 3.71 -13.55 -4.88
CA LEU A 24 4.76 -14.29 -4.18
C LEU A 24 4.36 -15.74 -3.93
N GLU A 25 3.12 -15.97 -3.47
CA GLU A 25 2.58 -17.31 -3.25
C GLU A 25 2.52 -18.11 -4.55
N HIS A 26 2.04 -17.48 -5.64
CA HIS A 26 2.00 -18.10 -6.96
C HIS A 26 3.40 -18.50 -7.45
N ALA A 27 4.41 -17.67 -7.16
CA ALA A 27 5.80 -17.97 -7.49
C ALA A 27 6.44 -19.04 -6.57
N GLY A 28 5.74 -19.49 -5.53
CA GLY A 28 6.26 -20.43 -4.53
C GLY A 28 7.33 -19.82 -3.62
N ILE A 29 7.36 -18.49 -3.50
CA ILE A 29 8.32 -17.77 -2.67
C ILE A 29 7.70 -17.55 -1.28
N ASP A 30 8.40 -17.96 -0.23
CA ASP A 30 8.03 -17.57 1.14
C ASP A 30 8.29 -16.06 1.32
N PRO A 31 7.25 -15.22 1.53
CA PRO A 31 7.42 -13.78 1.67
C PRO A 31 8.33 -13.40 2.86
N LEU A 32 8.40 -14.24 3.89
CA LEU A 32 9.26 -14.00 5.05
C LEU A 32 10.74 -14.19 4.72
N SER A 33 11.06 -15.01 3.72
CA SER A 33 12.43 -15.23 3.26
C SER A 33 13.06 -14.00 2.58
N LEU A 34 12.23 -13.05 2.13
CA LEU A 34 12.67 -11.79 1.52
C LEU A 34 13.07 -10.73 2.57
N ARG A 35 12.89 -11.00 3.87
CA ARG A 35 13.30 -10.06 4.91
C ARG A 35 14.82 -9.99 5.00
N GLY A 36 15.36 -8.80 4.74
CA GLY A 36 16.80 -8.54 4.79
C GLY A 36 17.56 -8.95 3.53
N SER A 37 16.88 -9.39 2.47
CA SER A 37 17.49 -9.61 1.16
C SER A 37 17.61 -8.31 0.38
N ALA A 38 18.42 -8.33 -0.69
CA ALA A 38 18.50 -7.25 -1.66
C ALA A 38 17.34 -7.28 -2.67
N THR A 39 16.10 -7.35 -2.20
CA THR A 39 14.90 -7.42 -3.05
C THR A 39 14.31 -6.02 -3.26
N GLY A 40 14.25 -5.57 -4.51
CA GLY A 40 13.61 -4.29 -4.88
C GLY A 40 12.13 -4.45 -5.23
N VAL A 41 11.34 -3.41 -4.96
CA VAL A 41 9.92 -3.32 -5.34
C VAL A 41 9.75 -2.11 -6.26
N TYR A 42 9.25 -2.33 -7.47
CA TYR A 42 8.96 -1.28 -8.43
C TYR A 42 7.46 -1.28 -8.72
N THR A 43 6.83 -0.10 -8.64
CA THR A 43 5.38 0.03 -8.80
C THR A 43 5.07 1.29 -9.60
N GLY A 44 4.23 1.14 -10.62
CA GLY A 44 3.66 2.28 -11.34
C GLY A 44 2.32 2.66 -10.72
N ILE A 45 2.22 3.86 -10.13
CA ILE A 45 0.96 4.42 -9.64
C ILE A 45 0.63 5.64 -10.50
N PHE A 46 -0.59 5.69 -11.04
CA PHE A 46 -1.13 6.89 -11.65
C PHE A 46 -2.37 7.32 -10.84
N ALA A 47 -2.38 8.57 -10.37
CA ALA A 47 -3.39 9.19 -9.52
C ALA A 47 -3.51 8.66 -8.07
N ALA A 48 -2.83 9.34 -7.13
CA ALA A 48 -3.06 9.21 -5.68
C ALA A 48 -4.22 10.12 -5.22
N SER A 49 -5.42 9.88 -5.74
CA SER A 49 -6.59 10.77 -5.53
C SER A 49 -7.50 10.34 -4.38
N TYR A 50 -7.13 9.33 -3.59
CA TYR A 50 -7.92 8.94 -2.42
C TYR A 50 -7.74 9.98 -1.30
N GLY A 51 -8.77 10.80 -1.07
CA GLY A 51 -8.74 11.91 -0.10
C GLY A 51 -9.12 13.28 -0.67
N ASN A 52 -9.27 13.44 -1.99
CA ASN A 52 -9.72 14.70 -2.60
C ASN A 52 -11.26 14.90 -2.54
N ARG A 53 -11.95 14.17 -1.66
CA ARG A 53 -13.35 14.41 -1.28
C ARG A 53 -13.35 14.66 0.21
N ASP A 54 -13.58 15.92 0.56
CA ASP A 54 -13.77 16.48 1.90
C ASP A 54 -14.12 15.44 2.99
N THR A 55 -13.11 14.98 3.74
CA THR A 55 -13.28 14.09 4.90
C THR A 55 -12.94 14.86 6.15
N GLY A 56 -13.94 15.57 6.67
CA GLY A 56 -13.85 16.44 7.84
C GLY A 56 -13.14 15.79 9.04
N GLY A 57 -11.86 16.14 9.22
CA GLY A 57 -11.12 15.94 10.46
C GLY A 57 -10.03 14.87 10.50
N LEU A 58 -9.73 14.14 9.41
CA LEU A 58 -8.73 13.04 9.42
C LEU A 58 -7.34 13.41 8.85
N GLN A 59 -6.99 14.70 8.89
CA GLN A 59 -5.81 15.31 8.25
C GLN A 59 -4.44 14.71 8.63
N GLY A 60 -4.34 13.90 9.68
CA GLY A 60 -3.07 13.40 10.24
C GLY A 60 -2.44 12.21 9.51
N TYR A 61 -3.21 11.40 8.77
CA TYR A 61 -2.72 10.18 8.11
C TYR A 61 -2.68 10.27 6.57
N GLY A 62 -3.23 11.34 5.98
CA GLY A 62 -3.32 11.49 4.53
C GLY A 62 -1.98 11.71 3.82
N LEU A 63 -1.03 12.38 4.48
CA LEU A 63 0.26 12.74 3.87
C LEU A 63 1.20 11.55 3.66
N THR A 64 1.14 10.50 4.49
CA THR A 64 1.95 9.28 4.30
C THR A 64 1.29 8.34 3.27
N GLY A 65 -0.02 8.42 3.07
CA GLY A 65 -0.78 7.59 2.13
C GLY A 65 -0.60 7.98 0.65
N THR A 66 -0.16 9.21 0.35
CA THR A 66 0.02 9.69 -1.04
C THR A 66 1.47 9.80 -1.47
N SER A 67 2.43 9.37 -0.64
CA SER A 67 3.85 9.53 -0.94
C SER A 67 4.29 8.53 -2.00
N ILE A 68 4.42 9.00 -3.24
CA ILE A 68 5.17 8.34 -4.30
C ILE A 68 6.66 8.40 -3.94
N SER A 69 7.20 7.30 -3.42
CA SER A 69 8.64 7.14 -3.24
C SER A 69 9.25 6.67 -4.56
N VAL A 70 10.28 7.38 -5.04
CA VAL A 70 11.24 6.88 -6.04
C VAL A 70 12.35 6.14 -5.31
#